data_AF-A0A8G2FLQ6-F1
#
_entry.id   AF-A0A8G2FLQ6-F1
#
_cell.length_a   1.000
_cell.length_b   1.000
_cell.length_c   1.000
_cell.angle_alpha   90.00
_cell.angle_beta   90.00
_cell.angle_gamma   90.00
#
_symmetry.space_group_name_H-M   'P 1'
#
loop_
_entity.id
_entity.type
_entity.pdbx_description
1 polymer ?
#
loop_
_entity_poly.entity_id
_entity_poly.type
_entity_poly.pdbx_seq_one_letter_code
_entity_poly.pdbx_strand_id
1 'polypeptide(L)'
;MPEWGFVAPWEKVAELARIKPINAKAETVAASKLFGSSFKSRRCLVPVRCWYEWKPVAPGLKQPYALGRTDAEPITLGGIISLRRPHRDFPVELSLAIITTPAPESLADIHTRAPLVIGEADWSIWLGEVSGDPSGILERNTAGVMDAWPVSCAVNRTVTDGPGLVEPVEIEAAAITTEGNA
;
A
#
# COMPACT_ATOMS: atom_id res chain seq x y z
N MET A 1 -12.16 11.12 -5.92
CA MET A 1 -11.40 9.99 -5.33
C MET A 1 -10.30 10.59 -4.47
N PRO A 2 -9.95 10.01 -3.31
CA PRO A 2 -8.81 10.47 -2.52
C PRO A 2 -7.48 10.29 -3.28
N GLU A 3 -6.58 11.26 -3.15
CA GLU A 3 -5.21 11.17 -3.69
C GLU A 3 -4.34 10.24 -2.84
N TRP A 4 -3.50 9.40 -3.46
CA TRP A 4 -2.56 8.57 -2.72
C TRP A 4 -1.28 9.35 -2.40
N GLY A 5 -1.07 9.64 -1.11
CA GLY A 5 -0.07 10.60 -0.64
C GLY A 5 -0.68 11.50 0.43
N PHE A 6 -0.64 11.05 1.68
CA PHE A 6 -1.37 11.66 2.79
C PHE A 6 -0.88 13.08 3.08
N VAL A 7 -1.79 14.05 2.98
CA VAL A 7 -1.54 15.46 3.31
C VAL A 7 -2.14 15.75 4.67
N ALA A 8 -1.38 16.32 5.59
CA ALA A 8 -1.90 16.63 6.92
C ALA A 8 -3.07 17.63 6.86
N PRO A 9 -4.09 17.51 7.71
CA PRO A 9 -5.28 18.36 7.65
C PRO A 9 -5.00 19.84 7.96
N TRP A 10 -3.86 20.16 8.56
CA TRP A 10 -3.41 21.53 8.87
C TRP A 10 -2.50 22.15 7.80
N GLU A 11 -2.12 21.42 6.75
CA GLU A 11 -1.34 22.01 5.66
C GLU A 11 -2.18 23.06 4.92
N LYS A 12 -1.60 24.22 4.64
CA LYS A 12 -2.32 25.30 3.95
C LYS A 12 -2.41 25.05 2.44
N VAL A 13 -1.33 24.56 1.84
CA VAL A 13 -1.22 24.30 0.40
C VAL A 13 -0.74 22.87 0.21
N ALA A 14 -1.54 22.03 -0.44
CA ALA A 14 -1.25 20.61 -0.55
C ALA A 14 0.02 20.35 -1.39
N GLU A 15 0.22 21.07 -2.50
CA GLU A 15 1.41 20.91 -3.35
C GLU A 15 2.71 21.24 -2.63
N LEU A 16 2.65 22.16 -1.66
CA LEU A 16 3.81 22.61 -0.89
C LEU A 16 4.02 21.82 0.42
N ALA A 17 3.19 20.81 0.68
CA ALA A 17 3.35 19.98 1.86
C ALA A 17 4.72 19.30 1.83
N ARG A 18 5.51 19.49 2.90
CA ARG A 18 6.90 19.00 3.00
C ARG A 18 7.00 17.48 2.90
N ILE A 19 5.98 16.77 3.36
CA ILE A 19 5.89 15.30 3.31
C ILE A 19 4.50 14.90 2.82
N LYS A 20 4.45 13.90 1.94
CA LYS A 20 3.21 13.26 1.46
C LYS A 20 3.34 11.74 1.54
N PRO A 21 3.41 11.16 2.76
CA PRO A 21 3.62 9.73 2.91
C PRO A 21 2.48 8.94 2.28
N ILE A 22 2.83 8.02 1.39
CA ILE A 22 1.89 7.06 0.78
C ILE A 22 1.58 5.89 1.73
N ASN A 23 2.42 5.68 2.76
CA ASN A 23 2.33 4.59 3.72
C ASN A 23 2.37 5.10 5.17
N ALA A 24 1.64 4.41 6.05
CA ALA A 24 1.71 4.56 7.51
C ALA A 24 2.11 3.22 8.15
N LYS A 25 2.97 3.25 9.18
CA LYS A 25 3.41 2.04 9.88
C LYS A 25 2.38 1.63 10.94
N ALA A 26 1.87 0.41 10.88
CA ALA A 26 0.92 -0.13 11.85
C ALA A 26 1.38 0.06 13.31
N GLU A 27 2.68 -0.11 13.58
CA GLU A 27 3.28 -0.01 14.91
C GLU A 27 3.14 1.37 15.57
N THR A 28 2.98 2.42 14.75
CA THR A 28 2.96 3.80 15.25
C THR A 28 1.74 4.60 14.78
N VAL A 29 0.91 4.04 13.90
CA VAL A 29 -0.19 4.78 13.25
C VAL A 29 -1.18 5.36 14.27
N ALA A 30 -1.51 4.61 15.32
CA ALA A 30 -2.46 5.03 16.35
C ALA A 30 -1.95 6.21 17.20
N ALA A 31 -0.66 6.19 17.56
CA ALA A 31 -0.02 7.22 18.38
C ALA A 31 0.58 8.39 17.56
N SER A 32 0.60 8.28 16.23
CA SER A 32 1.20 9.26 15.34
C SER A 32 0.47 10.61 15.42
N LYS A 33 1.24 11.70 15.57
CA LYS A 33 0.68 13.06 15.46
C LYS A 33 0.08 13.33 14.08
N LEU A 34 0.65 12.72 13.03
CA LEU A 34 0.20 12.87 11.65
C LEU A 34 -1.03 12.02 11.35
N PHE A 35 -1.04 10.77 11.80
CA PHE A 35 -2.03 9.78 11.37
C PHE A 35 -3.09 9.45 12.42
N GLY A 36 -2.83 9.65 13.71
CA GLY A 36 -3.64 9.11 14.80
C GLY A 36 -5.10 9.57 14.77
N SER A 37 -5.37 10.83 14.42
CA SER A 37 -6.75 11.31 14.29
C SER A 37 -7.50 10.64 13.12
N SER A 38 -6.80 10.36 12.01
CA SER A 38 -7.36 9.64 10.87
C SER A 38 -7.51 8.15 11.16
N PHE A 39 -6.54 7.53 11.85
CA PHE A 39 -6.67 6.16 12.32
C PHE A 39 -7.86 5.98 13.26
N LYS A 40 -8.15 6.96 14.13
CA LYS A 40 -9.28 6.88 15.07
C LYS A 40 -10.64 6.91 14.37
N SER A 41 -10.80 7.68 13.30
CA SER A 41 -12.14 8.05 12.79
C SER A 41 -12.32 7.96 11.27
N ARG A 42 -11.27 7.65 10.51
CA ARG A 42 -11.23 7.77 9.05
C ARG A 42 -10.40 6.67 8.42
N ARG A 43 -10.64 5.45 8.90
CA ARG A 43 -10.11 4.23 8.29
C ARG A 43 -10.90 3.94 7.02
N CYS A 44 -10.24 3.38 6.02
CA CYS A 44 -10.88 2.98 4.77
C CYS A 44 -10.35 1.62 4.30
N LEU A 45 -11.09 0.99 3.39
CA LEU A 45 -10.64 -0.18 2.64
C LEU A 45 -10.22 0.30 1.24
N VAL A 46 -9.07 -0.19 0.78
CA VAL A 46 -8.55 0.08 -0.56
C VAL A 46 -8.55 -1.24 -1.33
N PRO A 47 -9.55 -1.49 -2.19
CA PRO A 47 -9.59 -2.71 -3.00
C PRO A 47 -8.52 -2.65 -4.10
N VAL A 48 -7.74 -3.71 -4.23
CA VAL A 48 -6.74 -3.88 -5.30
C VAL A 48 -6.77 -5.32 -5.79
N ARG A 49 -6.36 -5.56 -7.05
CA ARG A 49 -6.11 -6.92 -7.53
C ARG A 49 -4.87 -7.53 -6.87
N CYS A 50 -3.81 -6.74 -6.81
CA CYS A 50 -2.50 -7.11 -6.28
C CYS A 50 -1.72 -5.84 -5.91
N TRP A 51 -0.57 -6.02 -5.25
CA TRP A 51 0.46 -4.99 -5.13
C TRP A 51 1.78 -5.51 -5.69
N TYR A 52 2.72 -4.61 -5.98
CA TYR A 52 4.03 -4.98 -6.47
C TYR A 52 5.09 -4.86 -5.38
N GLU A 53 6.05 -5.79 -5.38
CA GLU A 53 7.28 -5.69 -4.58
C GLU A 53 8.49 -6.14 -5.40
N TRP A 54 9.67 -5.62 -5.05
CA TRP A 54 10.89 -5.86 -5.82
C TRP A 54 11.88 -6.72 -5.04
N LYS A 55 11.97 -8.00 -5.42
CA LYS A 55 12.91 -8.97 -4.84
C LYS A 55 14.33 -8.70 -5.35
N PRO A 56 15.32 -8.47 -4.48
CA PRO A 56 16.72 -8.43 -4.89
C PRO A 56 17.14 -9.79 -5.46
N VAL A 57 17.76 -9.79 -6.65
CA VAL A 57 18.25 -11.02 -7.31
C VAL A 57 19.76 -11.00 -7.54
N ALA A 58 20.35 -9.80 -7.63
CA ALA A 58 21.79 -9.57 -7.69
C ALA A 58 22.10 -8.12 -7.23
N PRO A 59 23.37 -7.74 -6.98
CA PRO A 59 23.70 -6.36 -6.63
C PRO A 59 23.18 -5.35 -7.65
N GLY A 60 22.34 -4.41 -7.19
CA GLY A 60 21.72 -3.39 -8.04
C GLY A 60 20.56 -3.87 -8.92
N LEU A 61 20.23 -5.16 -8.90
CA LEU A 61 19.17 -5.74 -9.74
C LEU A 61 18.04 -6.31 -8.88
N LYS A 62 16.81 -5.98 -9.27
CA LYS A 62 15.61 -6.48 -8.61
C LYS A 62 14.59 -6.97 -9.63
N GLN A 63 13.99 -8.12 -9.32
CA GLN A 63 12.86 -8.68 -10.05
C GLN A 63 11.57 -8.17 -9.41
N PRO A 64 10.67 -7.50 -10.15
CA PRO A 64 9.34 -7.19 -9.65
C PRO A 64 8.48 -8.45 -9.54
N TYR A 65 7.73 -8.54 -8.46
CA TYR A 65 6.72 -9.55 -8.20
C TYR A 65 5.38 -8.85 -8.00
N ALA A 66 4.31 -9.43 -8.53
CA ALA A 66 2.96 -9.13 -8.09
C ALA A 66 2.57 -10.09 -6.96
N LEU A 67 1.87 -9.55 -5.96
CA LEU A 67 1.38 -10.28 -4.80
C LEU A 67 -0.12 -10.10 -4.68
N GLY A 68 -0.85 -11.21 -4.62
CA GLY A 68 -2.32 -11.19 -4.62
C GLY A 68 -2.92 -12.58 -4.49
N ARG A 69 -4.20 -12.70 -4.80
CA ARG A 69 -4.92 -13.98 -4.75
C ARG A 69 -4.78 -14.74 -6.07
N THR A 70 -4.67 -16.06 -5.99
CA THR A 70 -4.65 -16.98 -7.14
C THR A 70 -5.92 -16.98 -7.95
N ASP A 71 -7.07 -16.70 -7.33
CA ASP A 71 -8.37 -16.60 -8.03
C ASP A 71 -8.59 -15.25 -8.71
N ALA A 72 -7.61 -14.34 -8.64
CA ALA A 72 -7.65 -13.00 -9.20
C ALA A 72 -8.76 -12.08 -8.63
N GLU A 73 -9.44 -12.49 -7.56
CA GLU A 73 -10.41 -11.64 -6.85
C GLU A 73 -9.68 -10.50 -6.12
N PRO A 74 -10.34 -9.35 -5.91
CA PRO A 74 -9.75 -8.25 -5.18
C PRO A 74 -9.40 -8.61 -3.74
N ILE A 75 -8.31 -8.04 -3.26
CA ILE A 75 -7.96 -7.96 -1.84
C ILE A 75 -8.22 -6.55 -1.34
N THR A 76 -8.55 -6.42 -0.05
CA THR A 76 -8.77 -5.12 0.57
C THR A 76 -7.64 -4.76 1.51
N LEU A 77 -6.98 -3.64 1.22
CA LEU A 77 -5.92 -3.10 2.06
C LEU A 77 -6.49 -2.09 3.07
N GLY A 78 -5.93 -2.05 4.27
CA GLY A 78 -6.26 -1.07 5.28
C GLY A 78 -5.61 0.28 4.99
N GLY A 79 -6.42 1.32 4.81
CA GLY A 79 -5.97 2.69 4.61
C GLY A 79 -6.52 3.66 5.66
N ILE A 80 -5.98 4.87 5.63
CA ILE A 80 -6.48 6.01 6.41
C ILE A 80 -6.59 7.25 5.52
N ILE A 81 -7.66 8.02 5.72
CA ILE A 81 -7.97 9.22 4.94
C ILE A 81 -7.67 10.48 5.76
N SER A 82 -7.04 11.46 5.11
CA SER A 82 -7.01 12.85 5.56
C SER A 82 -8.10 13.65 4.84
N LEU A 83 -8.87 14.44 5.60
CA LEU A 83 -9.71 15.50 5.04
C LEU A 83 -9.02 16.82 5.33
N ARG A 84 -8.62 17.51 4.27
CA ARG A 84 -8.06 18.85 4.36
C ARG A 84 -9.03 19.83 3.73
N ARG A 85 -9.32 20.91 4.45
CA ARG A 85 -10.07 22.05 3.90
C ARG A 85 -9.23 23.31 4.14
N PRO A 86 -8.50 23.81 3.12
CA PRO A 86 -7.56 24.91 3.31
C PRO A 86 -8.26 26.21 3.72
N HIS A 87 -9.50 26.39 3.30
CA HIS A 87 -10.34 27.52 3.66
C HIS A 87 -11.82 27.10 3.60
N ARG A 88 -12.67 27.70 4.46
CA ARG A 88 -14.06 27.25 4.66
C ARG A 88 -14.88 27.17 3.36
N ASP A 89 -14.60 28.08 2.43
CA ASP A 89 -15.32 28.22 1.15
C ASP A 89 -14.76 27.33 0.03
N PHE A 90 -13.66 26.62 0.29
CA PHE A 90 -13.04 25.69 -0.66
C PHE A 90 -13.57 24.27 -0.47
N PRO A 91 -13.55 23.42 -1.51
CA PRO A 91 -13.91 22.03 -1.39
C PRO A 91 -12.99 21.29 -0.40
N VAL A 92 -13.49 20.19 0.13
CA VAL A 92 -12.64 19.27 0.91
C VAL A 92 -11.77 18.49 -0.05
N GLU A 93 -10.48 18.49 0.23
CA GLU A 93 -9.50 17.64 -0.43
C GLU A 93 -9.29 16.38 0.40
N LEU A 94 -9.34 15.23 -0.28
CA LEU A 94 -9.14 13.92 0.34
C LEU A 94 -7.80 13.37 -0.13
N SER A 95 -7.00 12.88 0.82
CA SER A 95 -5.80 12.10 0.53
C SER A 95 -5.73 10.89 1.44
N LEU A 96 -4.94 9.88 1.08
CA LEU A 96 -4.83 8.64 1.85
C LEU A 96 -3.38 8.16 2.00
N ALA A 97 -3.18 7.34 3.02
CA ALA A 97 -2.03 6.45 3.14
C ALA A 97 -2.51 5.01 3.37
N ILE A 98 -1.79 4.04 2.79
CA ILE A 98 -1.98 2.62 3.06
C ILE A 98 -1.23 2.27 4.35
N ILE A 99 -1.82 1.47 5.23
CA ILE A 99 -1.14 0.98 6.42
C ILE A 99 -0.28 -0.22 6.02
N THR A 100 0.95 -0.24 6.51
CA THR A 100 1.91 -1.34 6.31
C THR A 100 2.23 -1.99 7.62
N THR A 101 2.49 -3.30 7.60
CA THR A 101 2.96 -4.10 8.74
C THR A 101 4.33 -4.71 8.41
N PRO A 102 5.02 -5.34 9.38
CA PRO A 102 6.09 -6.28 9.05
C PRO A 102 5.57 -7.31 8.05
N ALA A 103 6.40 -7.66 7.07
CA ALA A 103 6.06 -8.72 6.14
C ALA A 103 5.95 -10.06 6.89
N PRO A 104 4.98 -10.92 6.54
CA PRO A 104 4.96 -12.30 7.01
C PRO A 104 6.21 -13.02 6.50
N GLU A 105 6.59 -14.12 7.17
CA GLU A 105 7.79 -14.90 6.82
C GLU A 105 7.78 -15.35 5.35
N SER A 106 6.60 -15.71 4.81
CA SER A 106 6.43 -16.09 3.40
C SER A 106 6.82 -15.00 2.39
N LEU A 107 6.85 -13.72 2.80
CA LEU A 107 7.19 -12.58 1.95
C LEU A 107 8.55 -11.94 2.33
N ALA A 108 9.18 -12.40 3.41
CA ALA A 108 10.39 -11.79 3.94
C ALA A 108 11.56 -11.79 2.94
N ASP A 109 11.62 -12.80 2.07
CA ASP A 109 12.62 -12.93 0.99
C ASP A 109 12.42 -11.92 -0.15
N ILE A 110 11.22 -11.32 -0.26
CA ILE A 110 10.89 -10.31 -1.26
C ILE A 110 11.08 -8.92 -0.66
N HIS A 111 10.43 -8.64 0.48
CA HIS A 111 10.49 -7.35 1.14
C HIS A 111 10.17 -7.47 2.64
N THR A 112 10.68 -6.54 3.46
CA THR A 112 10.52 -6.57 4.93
C THR A 112 9.19 -6.00 5.43
N ARG A 113 8.41 -5.39 4.52
CA ARG A 113 7.10 -4.80 4.81
C ARG A 113 6.07 -5.30 3.79
N ALA A 114 4.83 -5.41 4.24
CA ALA A 114 3.67 -5.67 3.42
C ALA A 114 2.55 -4.68 3.76
N PRO A 115 1.61 -4.41 2.86
CA PRO A 115 0.38 -3.71 3.23
C PRO A 115 -0.43 -4.55 4.23
N LEU A 116 -1.21 -3.86 5.07
CA LEU A 116 -2.20 -4.49 5.94
C LEU A 116 -3.37 -5.00 5.09
N VAL A 117 -3.47 -6.30 4.91
CA VAL A 117 -4.64 -6.93 4.28
C VAL A 117 -5.69 -7.19 5.36
N ILE A 118 -6.93 -6.79 5.09
CA ILE A 118 -8.07 -6.93 6.00
C ILE A 118 -9.10 -7.85 5.36
N GLY A 119 -9.44 -8.96 6.01
CA GLY A 119 -10.49 -9.86 5.57
C GLY A 119 -11.91 -9.33 5.86
N GLU A 120 -12.90 -9.84 5.13
CA GLU A 120 -14.31 -9.40 5.22
C GLU A 120 -14.88 -9.41 6.64
N ALA A 121 -14.49 -10.40 7.46
CA ALA A 121 -14.94 -10.53 8.85
C ALA A 121 -14.55 -9.33 9.73
N ASP A 122 -13.48 -8.60 9.38
CA ASP A 122 -12.97 -7.46 10.13
C ASP A 122 -13.42 -6.10 9.55
N TRP A 123 -14.11 -6.07 8.39
CA TRP A 123 -14.46 -4.83 7.69
C TRP A 123 -15.33 -3.90 8.51
N SER A 124 -16.39 -4.40 9.15
CA SER A 124 -17.33 -3.57 9.90
C SER A 124 -16.68 -2.92 11.13
N ILE A 125 -15.79 -3.64 11.83
CA ILE A 125 -14.97 -3.10 12.92
C ILE A 125 -13.99 -2.06 12.38
N TRP A 126 -13.32 -2.40 11.28
CA TRP A 126 -12.35 -1.51 10.63
C TRP A 126 -12.99 -0.20 10.19
N LEU A 127 -14.15 -0.24 9.54
CA LEU A 127 -14.88 0.94 9.10
C LEU A 127 -15.57 1.69 10.25
N GLY A 128 -15.65 1.08 11.43
CA GLY A 128 -16.32 1.65 12.60
C GLY A 128 -17.86 1.60 12.52
N GLU A 129 -18.40 0.71 11.69
CA GLU A 129 -19.83 0.45 11.55
C GLU A 129 -20.37 -0.30 12.79
N VAL A 130 -19.51 -1.09 13.42
CA VAL A 130 -19.78 -1.77 14.70
C VAL A 130 -18.70 -1.42 15.71
N SER A 131 -19.03 -1.55 17.01
CA SER A 131 -18.05 -1.38 18.07
C SER A 131 -16.98 -2.48 18.01
N GLY A 132 -15.71 -2.11 18.16
CA GLY A 132 -14.59 -3.04 18.20
C GLY A 132 -13.26 -2.30 18.29
N ASP A 133 -12.17 -3.04 18.49
CA ASP A 133 -10.81 -2.50 18.53
C ASP A 133 -10.11 -2.64 17.17
N PRO A 134 -9.94 -1.54 16.41
CA PRO A 134 -9.20 -1.59 15.15
C PRO A 134 -7.69 -1.84 15.35
N SER A 135 -7.16 -1.66 16.55
CA SER A 135 -5.73 -1.88 16.84
C SER A 135 -5.41 -3.37 16.81
N GLY A 136 -6.29 -4.23 17.35
CA GLY A 136 -6.15 -5.68 17.26
C GLY A 136 -6.15 -6.23 15.83
N ILE A 137 -6.67 -5.50 14.84
CA ILE A 137 -6.61 -5.88 13.41
C ILE A 137 -5.21 -5.65 12.84
N LEU A 138 -4.47 -4.65 13.33
CA LEU A 138 -3.13 -4.30 12.83
C LEU A 138 -2.12 -5.43 12.92
N GLU A 139 -2.29 -6.33 13.90
CA GLU A 139 -1.37 -7.43 14.19
C GLU A 139 -1.72 -8.72 13.41
N ARG A 140 -2.96 -8.86 12.94
CA ARG A 140 -3.44 -10.10 12.30
C ARG A 140 -3.07 -10.25 10.83
N ASN A 141 -2.47 -9.23 10.20
CA ASN A 141 -2.29 -9.08 8.75
C ASN A 141 -2.36 -10.40 7.95
N THR A 142 -3.41 -10.56 7.14
CA THR A 142 -3.64 -11.79 6.38
C THR A 142 -2.83 -11.86 5.07
N ALA A 143 -1.90 -10.93 4.83
CA ALA A 143 -1.04 -10.92 3.65
C ALA A 143 -0.22 -12.21 3.46
N GLY A 144 0.02 -12.98 4.52
CA GLY A 144 0.80 -14.23 4.46
C GLY A 144 0.14 -15.37 3.69
N VAL A 145 -1.13 -15.23 3.31
CA VAL A 145 -1.91 -16.22 2.54
C VAL A 145 -1.89 -15.91 1.03
N MET A 146 -1.14 -14.89 0.60
CA MET A 146 -1.11 -14.46 -0.80
C MET A 146 -0.05 -15.20 -1.61
N ASP A 147 -0.33 -15.41 -2.89
CA ASP A 147 0.62 -15.89 -3.87
C ASP A 147 1.50 -14.74 -4.35
N ALA A 148 2.73 -15.05 -4.74
CA ALA A 148 3.66 -14.11 -5.33
C ALA A 148 4.21 -14.68 -6.64
N TRP A 149 4.09 -13.92 -7.72
CA TRP A 149 4.59 -14.32 -9.04
C TRP A 149 5.42 -13.20 -9.67
N PRO A 150 6.51 -13.54 -10.38
CA PRO A 150 7.32 -12.57 -11.10
C PRO A 150 6.52 -11.92 -12.22
N VAL A 151 6.71 -10.61 -12.41
CA VAL A 151 6.11 -9.84 -13.51
C VAL A 151 7.17 -9.10 -14.32
N SER A 152 6.78 -8.50 -15.44
CA SER A 152 7.70 -7.74 -16.29
C SER A 152 8.26 -6.49 -15.59
N CYS A 153 9.52 -6.14 -15.88
CA CYS A 153 10.13 -4.87 -15.51
C CYS A 153 9.43 -3.63 -16.11
N ALA A 154 8.48 -3.81 -17.03
CA ALA A 154 7.61 -2.74 -17.52
C ALA A 154 6.92 -1.97 -16.38
N VAL A 155 6.61 -2.64 -15.26
CA VAL A 155 5.99 -2.02 -14.07
C VAL A 155 6.86 -0.91 -13.43
N ASN A 156 8.16 -0.87 -13.73
CA ASN A 156 9.06 0.19 -13.24
C ASN A 156 8.75 1.56 -13.86
N ARG A 157 8.06 1.58 -15.01
CA ARG A 157 7.67 2.82 -15.70
C ARG A 157 6.26 3.20 -15.27
N THR A 158 6.15 4.26 -14.49
CA THR A 158 4.87 4.75 -13.93
C THR A 158 3.85 5.21 -14.99
N VAL A 159 4.31 5.46 -16.23
CA VAL A 159 3.45 5.83 -17.37
C VAL A 159 2.89 4.61 -18.10
N THR A 160 3.38 3.40 -17.81
CA THR A 160 2.91 2.18 -18.43
C THR A 160 1.68 1.67 -17.68
N ASP A 161 0.61 1.42 -18.44
CA ASP A 161 -0.65 0.85 -17.94
C ASP A 161 -1.13 -0.22 -18.92
N GLY A 162 -1.78 -1.26 -18.39
CA GLY A 162 -2.32 -2.36 -19.18
C GLY A 162 -2.31 -3.71 -18.45
N PRO A 163 -3.12 -4.67 -18.94
CA PRO A 163 -3.32 -5.96 -18.28
C PRO A 163 -2.04 -6.80 -18.19
N GLY A 164 -1.10 -6.64 -19.13
CA GLY A 164 0.17 -7.37 -19.13
C GLY A 164 1.08 -7.09 -17.92
N LEU A 165 0.81 -6.05 -17.12
CA LEU A 165 1.63 -5.69 -15.96
C LEU A 165 1.46 -6.65 -14.77
N VAL A 166 0.37 -7.41 -14.74
CA VAL A 166 0.09 -8.41 -13.70
C VAL A 166 0.28 -9.85 -14.19
N GLU A 167 0.61 -10.04 -15.47
CA GLU A 167 0.81 -11.37 -16.04
C GLU A 167 2.15 -11.96 -15.59
N PRO A 168 2.17 -13.25 -15.20
CA PRO A 168 3.41 -13.93 -14.83
C PRO A 168 4.42 -13.94 -15.98
N VAL A 169 5.70 -13.77 -15.65
CA VAL A 169 6.82 -13.95 -16.59
C VAL A 169 7.71 -15.08 -16.13
N GLU A 170 8.39 -15.74 -17.07
CA GLU A 170 9.47 -16.64 -16.70
C GLU A 170 10.68 -15.83 -16.21
N ILE A 171 11.26 -16.23 -15.08
CA ILE A 171 12.52 -15.65 -14.62
C ILE A 171 13.63 -16.36 -15.38
N GLU A 172 14.07 -15.78 -16.48
CA GLU A 172 15.28 -16.27 -17.15
C GLU A 172 16.46 -16.04 -16.21
N ALA A 173 17.18 -17.11 -15.89
CA ALA A 173 18.36 -17.07 -15.02
C ALA A 173 19.54 -16.25 -15.60
N ALA A 174 19.39 -15.60 -16.75
CA ALA A 174 20.47 -14.99 -17.53
C ALA A 174 20.03 -13.72 -18.29
N ALA A 175 19.70 -12.64 -17.59
CA ALA A 175 19.70 -11.29 -18.17
C ALA A 175 20.26 -10.26 -17.18
N ILE A 176 21.40 -10.59 -16.56
CA ILE A 176 22.34 -9.60 -16.03
C ILE A 176 23.20 -9.15 -17.21
N THR A 177 22.63 -8.39 -18.13
CA THR A 177 23.42 -7.63 -19.10
C THR A 177 23.31 -6.17 -18.74
N THR A 178 24.39 -5.69 -18.13
CA THR A 178 24.79 -4.30 -18.05
C THR A 178 24.64 -3.63 -19.42
N GLU A 179 23.61 -2.80 -19.57
CA GLU A 179 23.71 -1.61 -20.40
C GLU A 179 23.38 -0.41 -19.51
N GLY A 180 24.45 0.15 -18.95
CA GLY A 180 24.42 1.49 -18.40
C GLY A 180 24.22 2.47 -19.54
N ASN A 181 23.19 3.31 -19.44
CA ASN A 181 23.10 4.48 -20.29
C ASN A 181 24.23 5.45 -19.90
N ALA A 182 25.06 5.73 -20.90
CA ALA A 182 25.97 6.87 -20.96
C ALA A 182 25.22 8.21 -20.80
#